data_AF-A0A2V4D7N5-F1
#
_entry.id   AF-A0A2V4D7N5-F1
#
_cell.length_a   1.000
_cell.length_b   1.000
_cell.length_c   1.000
_cell.angle_alpha   90.00
_cell.angle_beta   90.00
_cell.angle_gamma   90.00
#
_symmetry.space_group_name_H-M   'P 1'
#
loop_
_entity.id
_entity.type
_entity.pdbx_description
1 polymer ?
#
loop_
_entity_poly.entity_id
_entity_poly.type
_entity_poly.pdbx_seq_one_letter_code
_entity_poly.pdbx_strand_id
1 'polypeptide(L)'
;MSTPMMEQFHAIKAEHPDTVLFFRMGDFYEMFHDDAVLASDVLGITLTSREKNSDNPVPMAGVPWHSVEGYLQKMLKAGYKVTLCEQEEE
;
A
#
# COMPACT_ATOMS: atom_id res chain seq x y z
N MET A 1 -12.20 -15.56 -3.86
CA MET A 1 -11.11 -15.71 -4.84
C MET A 1 -10.23 -14.50 -4.68
N SER A 2 -8.96 -14.66 -4.32
CA SER A 2 -8.01 -13.55 -4.30
C SER A 2 -7.79 -13.10 -5.75
N THR A 3 -7.81 -11.79 -6.00
CA THR A 3 -7.53 -11.29 -7.35
C THR A 3 -6.05 -11.52 -7.68
N PRO A 4 -5.67 -11.72 -8.96
CA PRO A 4 -4.27 -11.98 -9.33
C PRO A 4 -3.29 -10.91 -8.79
N MET A 5 -3.76 -9.67 -8.72
CA MET A 5 -2.99 -8.56 -8.16
C MET A 5 -2.81 -8.65 -6.63
N MET A 6 -3.81 -9.13 -5.88
CA MET A 6 -3.64 -9.37 -4.44
C MET A 6 -2.71 -10.56 -4.18
N GLU A 7 -2.68 -11.56 -5.04
CA GLU A 7 -1.72 -12.67 -4.95
C GLU A 7 -0.27 -12.17 -5.10
N GLN A 8 -0.03 -11.29 -6.08
CA GLN A 8 1.27 -10.63 -6.25
C GLN A 8 1.65 -9.76 -5.06
N PHE A 9 0.70 -8.95 -4.56
CA PHE A 9 0.90 -8.15 -3.35
C PHE A 9 1.32 -9.02 -2.16
N HIS A 10 0.61 -10.12 -1.92
CA HIS A 10 0.93 -11.04 -0.82
C HIS A 10 2.28 -11.73 -0.99
N ALA A 11 2.66 -12.10 -2.22
CA ALA A 11 3.97 -12.69 -2.50
C ALA A 11 5.10 -11.72 -2.12
N ILE A 12 5.03 -10.47 -2.58
CA ILE A 12 6.04 -9.45 -2.28
C ILE A 12 6.05 -9.11 -0.78
N LYS A 13 4.86 -9.03 -0.17
CA LYS A 13 4.76 -8.80 1.28
C LYS A 13 5.35 -9.94 2.10
N ALA A 14 5.26 -11.18 1.63
CA ALA A 14 5.89 -12.33 2.29
C ALA A 14 7.43 -12.28 2.22
N GLU A 15 7.99 -11.69 1.15
CA GLU A 15 9.44 -11.43 1.04
C GLU A 15 9.89 -10.25 1.92
N HIS A 16 8.99 -9.31 2.20
CA HIS A 16 9.24 -8.11 3.00
C HIS A 16 8.21 -7.90 4.12
N PRO A 17 8.13 -8.79 5.12
CA PRO A 17 7.08 -8.74 6.14
C PRO A 17 7.17 -7.52 7.05
N ASP A 18 8.39 -7.01 7.31
CA ASP A 18 8.66 -5.91 8.25
C ASP A 18 8.63 -4.51 7.60
N THR A 19 8.15 -4.40 6.37
CA THR A 19 8.09 -3.11 5.65
C THR A 19 6.66 -2.77 5.27
N VAL A 20 6.39 -1.48 5.08
CA VAL A 20 5.12 -1.02 4.51
C VAL A 20 5.24 -1.10 3.00
N LEU A 21 4.40 -1.92 2.37
CA LEU A 21 4.45 -2.15 0.92
C LEU A 21 3.60 -1.10 0.19
N PHE A 22 4.28 -0.21 -0.51
CA PHE A 22 3.70 0.74 -1.46
C PHE A 22 3.65 0.05 -2.82
N PHE A 23 2.46 -0.43 -3.21
CA PHE A 23 2.27 -1.16 -4.45
C PHE A 23 1.72 -0.24 -5.55
N ARG A 24 2.47 -0.04 -6.64
CA ARG A 24 2.04 0.87 -7.72
C ARG A 24 0.88 0.27 -8.49
N MET A 25 -0.19 1.05 -8.60
CA MET A 25 -1.32 0.78 -9.49
C MET A 25 -1.71 2.06 -10.23
N GLY A 26 -1.32 2.11 -11.50
CA GLY A 26 -1.50 3.31 -12.32
C GLY A 26 -0.83 4.52 -11.67
N ASP A 27 -1.64 5.54 -11.38
CA ASP A 27 -1.20 6.81 -10.81
C ASP A 27 -1.11 6.84 -9.27
N PHE A 28 -1.31 5.71 -8.59
CA PHE A 28 -1.28 5.65 -7.13
C PHE A 28 -0.35 4.56 -6.64
N TYR A 29 0.27 4.82 -5.49
CA TYR A 29 0.79 3.76 -4.64
C TYR A 29 -0.26 3.40 -3.61
N GLU A 30 -0.71 2.16 -3.67
CA GLU A 30 -1.70 1.63 -2.75
C GLU A 30 -1.07 0.68 -1.73
N MET A 31 -1.57 0.77 -0.50
CA MET A 31 -1.24 -0.09 0.62
C MET A 31 -2.52 -0.79 1.05
N PHE A 32 -2.41 -2.06 1.48
CA PHE A 32 -3.55 -2.90 1.84
C PHE A 32 -3.44 -3.45 3.26
N HIS A 33 -4.57 -3.86 3.83
CA HIS A 33 -4.62 -4.51 5.15
C HIS A 33 -3.98 -3.65 6.25
N ASP A 34 -3.10 -4.23 7.05
CA ASP A 34 -2.43 -3.53 8.17
C ASP A 34 -1.54 -2.39 7.69
N ASP A 35 -0.92 -2.52 6.51
CA ASP A 35 -0.11 -1.46 5.91
C ASP A 35 -0.97 -0.23 5.59
N ALA A 36 -2.22 -0.43 5.16
CA ALA A 36 -3.16 0.66 4.92
C ALA A 36 -3.52 1.40 6.20
N VAL A 37 -3.81 0.66 7.28
CA VAL A 37 -4.18 1.24 8.58
C VAL A 37 -3.00 2.03 9.15
N LEU A 38 -1.81 1.44 9.11
CA LEU A 38 -0.58 2.07 9.58
C LEU A 38 -0.25 3.33 8.77
N ALA A 39 -0.30 3.25 7.44
CA ALA A 39 -0.01 4.39 6.58
C ALA A 39 -1.04 5.51 6.77
N SER A 40 -2.32 5.17 6.95
CA SER A 40 -3.37 6.17 7.25
C SER A 40 -3.06 6.95 8.53
N ASP A 41 -2.68 6.26 9.60
CA ASP A 41 -2.35 6.88 10.88
C ASP A 41 -1.07 7.74 10.80
N VAL A 42 0.00 7.18 10.24
CA VAL A 42 1.32 7.85 10.18
C VAL A 42 1.33 9.01 9.19
N LEU A 43 0.68 8.87 8.03
CA LEU A 43 0.71 9.85 6.96
C LEU A 43 -0.46 10.85 7.02
N GLY A 44 -1.49 10.55 7.80
CA GLY A 44 -2.74 11.33 7.86
C GLY A 44 -3.54 11.26 6.56
N ILE A 45 -3.46 10.14 5.84
CA ILE A 45 -4.19 9.91 4.58
C ILE A 45 -5.48 9.14 4.84
N THR A 46 -6.46 9.30 3.95
CA THR A 46 -7.76 8.63 4.10
C THR A 46 -7.63 7.11 4.01
N LEU A 47 -8.01 6.41 5.09
CA LEU A 47 -8.26 4.97 5.04
C LEU A 47 -9.62 4.73 4.37
N THR A 48 -9.60 3.99 3.28
CA THR A 48 -10.79 3.50 2.58
C THR A 48 -10.77 1.97 2.56
N SER A 49 -11.68 1.37 1.82
CA SER A 49 -11.65 -0.05 1.55
C SER A 49 -11.87 -0.32 0.07
N ARG A 50 -11.19 -1.36 -0.41
CA ARG A 50 -11.45 -1.97 -1.70
C ARG A 50 -12.66 -2.89 -1.57
N GLU A 51 -13.48 -2.93 -2.61
CA GLU A 51 -14.71 -3.74 -2.66
C GLU A 51 -15.69 -3.42 -1.51
N LYS A 52 -16.04 -2.14 -1.34
CA LYS A 52 -16.96 -1.65 -0.28
C LYS A 52 -18.31 -2.38 -0.19
N ASN A 53 -18.74 -3.02 -1.28
CA ASN A 53 -20.01 -3.74 -1.37
C ASN A 53 -19.85 -5.27 -1.31
N SER A 54 -18.66 -5.77 -0.98
CA SER A 54 -18.37 -7.21 -0.82
C SER A 54 -18.46 -7.59 0.66
N ASP A 55 -18.72 -8.87 0.94
CA ASP A 55 -18.78 -9.42 2.30
C ASP A 55 -17.46 -9.26 3.09
N ASN A 56 -16.33 -9.03 2.40
CA ASN A 56 -15.02 -8.85 3.02
C ASN A 56 -14.28 -7.63 2.43
N PRO A 57 -14.59 -6.40 2.88
CA PRO A 57 -13.90 -5.20 2.41
C PRO A 57 -12.44 -5.20 2.87
N VAL A 58 -11.51 -4.96 1.94
CA VAL A 58 -10.07 -4.91 2.24
C VAL A 58 -9.66 -3.48 2.58
N PRO A 59 -9.12 -3.19 3.78
CA PRO A 59 -8.59 -1.87 4.11
C PRO A 59 -7.55 -1.43 3.11
N MET A 60 -7.63 -0.17 2.68
CA MET A 60 -6.81 0.37 1.60
C MET A 60 -6.53 1.85 1.84
N ALA A 61 -5.29 2.26 1.63
CA ALA A 61 -4.88 3.65 1.64
C ALA A 61 -3.98 3.90 0.44
N GLY A 62 -4.03 5.11 -0.12
CA GLY A 62 -3.30 5.42 -1.35
C GLY A 62 -2.69 6.81 -1.34
N VAL A 63 -1.55 6.95 -2.00
CA VAL A 63 -0.89 8.23 -2.25
C VAL A 63 -0.62 8.42 -3.74
N PRO A 64 -0.72 9.64 -4.28
CA PRO A 64 -0.41 9.90 -5.68
C PRO A 64 1.07 9.62 -5.99
N TRP A 65 1.35 8.96 -7.12
CA TRP A 65 2.71 8.56 -7.50
C TRP A 65 3.68 9.75 -7.56
N HIS A 66 3.22 10.88 -8.12
CA HIS A 66 4.02 12.09 -8.28
C HIS A 66 4.38 12.77 -6.95
N SER A 67 3.73 12.40 -5.85
CA SER A 67 3.98 12.95 -4.52
C SER A 67 4.51 11.92 -3.53
N VAL A 68 4.83 10.69 -3.99
CA VAL A 68 5.21 9.56 -3.13
C VAL A 68 6.44 9.87 -2.29
N GLU A 69 7.44 10.57 -2.83
CA GLU A 69 8.69 10.87 -2.14
C GLU A 69 8.48 11.54 -0.78
N GLY A 70 7.55 12.50 -0.70
CA GLY A 70 7.24 13.20 0.55
C GLY A 70 6.61 12.28 1.59
N TYR A 71 5.80 11.30 1.16
CA TYR A 71 5.19 10.30 2.05
C TYR A 71 6.22 9.28 2.52
N LEU A 72 7.11 8.81 1.64
CA LEU A 72 8.19 7.89 2.00
C LEU A 72 9.10 8.51 3.07
N GLN A 73 9.46 9.79 2.91
CA GLN A 73 10.25 10.50 3.92
C GLN A 73 9.55 10.57 5.28
N LYS A 74 8.22 10.74 5.32
CA LYS A 74 7.45 10.73 6.57
C LYS A 74 7.47 9.34 7.22
N MET A 75 7.27 8.27 6.45
CA MET A 75 7.34 6.90 6.96
C MET A 75 8.72 6.60 7.56
N LEU A 76 9.79 6.95 6.85
CA LEU A 76 11.16 6.73 7.30
C LEU A 76 11.47 7.53 8.58
N LYS A 77 11.02 8.79 8.67
CA LYS A 77 11.18 9.62 9.88
C LYS A 77 10.40 9.08 11.08
N ALA A 78 9.27 8.42 10.83
CA ALA A 78 8.48 7.75 11.86
C ALA A 78 9.07 6.39 12.28
N GLY A 79 10.16 5.95 11.65
CA GLY A 79 10.88 4.72 11.99
C GLY A 79 10.42 3.48 11.22
N TYR A 80 9.56 3.64 10.22
CA TYR A 80 9.07 2.52 9.41
C TYR A 80 9.94 2.29 8.19
N LYS A 81 10.20 1.01 7.89
CA LYS A 81 10.79 0.60 6.60
C LYS A 81 9.69 0.56 5.55
N VAL A 82 10.04 0.92 4.32
CA VAL A 82 9.11 0.96 3.19
C VAL A 82 9.67 0.10 2.05
N THR A 83 8.79 -0.67 1.40
CA THR A 83 9.10 -1.34 0.14
C THR A 83 8.27 -0.67 -0.94
N LEU A 84 8.92 -0.21 -2.00
CA LEU A 84 8.25 0.36 -3.17
C LEU A 84 8.23 -0.71 -4.26
N CYS A 85 7.04 -1.13 -4.66
CA CYS A 85 6.85 -2.04 -5.79
C CYS A 85 6.34 -1.25 -6.98
N GLU A 86 7.14 -1.24 -8.04
CA GLU A 86 6.79 -0.69 -9.34
C GLU A 86 6.15 -1.79 -10.18
N GLN A 87 5.16 -1.43 -11.00
CA GLN A 87 4.64 -2.31 -12.03
C GLN A 87 5.48 -2.05 -13.29
N GLU A 88 6.33 -3.00 -13.68
CA GLU A 88 7.01 -2.93 -14.97
C GLU A 88 5.94 -3.05 -16.07
N GLU A 89 5.82 -2.02 -16.92
CA GLU A 89 5.09 -2.14 -18.19
C GLU A 89 5.96 -3.03 -19.10
N GLU A 90 5.43 -4.18 -19.54
CA GLU A 90 6.04 -4.97 -20.62
C GLU A 90 6.12 -4.19 -21.94
#